data_AF-A0A1L9W0E9-F1
#
_entry.id   AF-A0A1L9W0E9-F1
#
_cell.length_a   1.000
_cell.length_b   1.000
_cell.length_c   1.000
_cell.angle_alpha   90.00
_cell.angle_beta   90.00
_cell.angle_gamma   90.00
#
_symmetry.space_group_name_H-M   'P 1'
#
loop_
_entity.id
_entity.type
_entity.pdbx_description
1 polymer ?
#
loop_
_entity_poly.entity_id
_entity_poly.type
_entity_poly.pdbx_seq_one_letter_code
_entity_poly.pdbx_strand_id
1 'polypeptide(L)'
;MTGYTVCHVTTNDSLPPLASIFIPFLRLLSLTRTMEPTKNKTEGSEYPPVRVLVQTLMHLVSGTDNMNKCDFIFNRICQHRWNCDFEPGKVHRCATYNDVFAFANRCYFFLLDVGKSDNDDDVPVICYEWTGESLVPMPQLL
;
A
#
# COMPACT_ATOMS: atom_id res chain seq x y z
N MET A 1 8.41 6.55 21.37
CA MET A 1 7.36 5.55 21.12
C MET A 1 6.44 6.13 20.07
N THR A 2 6.73 5.87 18.80
CA THR A 2 5.94 6.38 17.69
C THR A 2 4.89 5.33 17.37
N GLY A 3 3.63 5.63 17.65
CA GLY A 3 2.52 4.74 17.31
C GLY A 3 2.33 4.73 15.81
N TYR A 4 2.59 3.59 15.17
CA TYR A 4 2.30 3.39 13.75
C TYR A 4 0.82 2.99 13.61
N THR A 5 0.07 3.69 12.77
CA THR A 5 -1.29 3.27 12.40
C THR A 5 -1.21 2.53 11.07
N VAL A 6 -1.08 1.21 11.14
CA VAL A 6 -1.33 0.34 9.99
C VAL A 6 -2.85 0.26 9.82
N CYS A 7 -3.36 0.65 8.65
CA CYS A 7 -4.78 0.55 8.37
C CYS A 7 -5.14 -0.93 8.10
N HIS A 8 -5.55 -1.63 9.15
CA HIS A 8 -6.10 -2.98 9.06
C HIS A 8 -7.54 -2.90 8.54
N VAL A 9 -7.81 -3.45 7.36
CA VAL A 9 -9.17 -3.55 6.81
C VAL A 9 -9.55 -5.02 6.72
N THR A 10 -10.36 -5.48 7.67
CA THR A 10 -10.96 -6.81 7.67
C THR A 10 -12.32 -6.78 6.98
N THR A 11 -12.52 -7.58 5.93
CA THR A 11 -13.85 -7.81 5.35
C THR A 11 -14.27 -9.26 5.54
N ASN A 12 -15.52 -9.45 5.97
CA ASN A 12 -16.14 -10.75 6.24
C ASN A 12 -16.19 -11.65 4.99
N ASP A 13 -16.09 -12.96 5.23
CA ASP A 13 -15.98 -14.06 4.26
C ASP A 13 -17.02 -14.03 3.12
N SER A 14 -16.67 -13.39 2.01
CA SER A 14 -17.04 -13.77 0.63
C SER A 14 -16.28 -12.86 -0.32
N LEU A 15 -15.39 -13.41 -1.15
CA LEU A 15 -14.55 -12.65 -2.09
C LEU A 15 -15.42 -11.98 -3.17
N PRO A 16 -15.50 -10.64 -3.24
CA PRO A 16 -15.97 -9.97 -4.44
C PRO A 16 -14.91 -10.10 -5.55
N PRO A 17 -15.28 -9.97 -6.83
CA PRO A 17 -14.30 -9.82 -7.91
C PRO A 17 -13.37 -8.63 -7.62
N LEU A 18 -12.08 -8.73 -8.00
CA LEU A 18 -11.04 -7.73 -7.71
C LEU A 18 -11.52 -6.30 -7.99
N ALA A 19 -12.18 -6.06 -9.12
CA ALA A 19 -12.74 -4.74 -9.48
C ALA A 19 -13.73 -4.14 -8.44
N SER A 20 -14.46 -4.94 -7.68
CA SER A 20 -15.41 -4.48 -6.65
C SER A 20 -14.77 -4.11 -5.31
N ILE A 21 -13.54 -4.58 -5.04
CA ILE A 21 -12.78 -4.24 -3.82
C ILE A 21 -12.04 -2.91 -3.98
N PHE A 22 -11.65 -2.57 -5.21
CA PHE A 22 -10.71 -1.47 -5.48
C PHE A 22 -11.35 -0.08 -5.32
N ILE A 23 -12.59 0.14 -5.79
CA ILE A 23 -13.21 1.47 -5.79
C ILE A 23 -13.53 2.02 -4.38
N PRO A 24 -14.09 1.25 -3.42
CA PRO A 24 -14.30 1.76 -2.06
C PRO A 24 -13.00 1.95 -1.27
N PHE A 25 -11.95 1.19 -1.59
CA PHE A 25 -10.67 1.21 -0.88
C PHE A 25 -9.84 2.46 -1.18
N LEU A 26 -9.83 2.90 -2.44
CA LEU A 26 -9.24 4.20 -2.84
C LEU A 26 -9.88 5.37 -2.07
N ARG A 27 -11.20 5.31 -1.84
CA ARG A 27 -11.91 6.31 -1.03
C ARG A 27 -11.56 6.27 0.45
N LEU A 28 -11.26 5.10 1.02
CA LEU A 28 -10.90 5.00 2.45
C LEU A 28 -9.54 5.63 2.77
N LEU A 29 -8.57 5.54 1.85
CA LEU A 29 -7.31 6.27 1.96
C LEU A 29 -7.49 7.80 1.92
N SER A 30 -8.55 8.28 1.27
CA SER A 30 -8.92 9.69 1.18
C SER A 30 -9.63 10.21 2.45
N LEU A 31 -10.38 9.36 3.16
CA LEU A 31 -11.24 9.73 4.29
C LEU A 31 -10.54 9.89 5.65
N THR A 32 -9.26 9.55 5.80
CA THR A 32 -8.53 9.69 7.08
C THR A 32 -8.05 11.10 7.40
N ARG A 33 -8.52 12.14 6.69
CA ARG A 33 -8.13 13.53 6.95
C ARG A 33 -9.31 14.49 7.03
N THR A 34 -9.93 14.57 8.20
CA THR A 34 -10.54 15.83 8.67
C THR A 34 -9.78 16.35 9.88
N MET A 35 -8.78 17.18 9.63
CA MET A 35 -8.42 18.28 10.51
C MET A 35 -8.20 19.53 9.65
N GLU A 36 -8.90 20.60 10.06
CA GLU A 36 -9.01 21.96 9.53
C GLU A 36 -7.67 22.66 9.16
N PRO A 37 -7.71 23.74 8.37
CA PRO A 37 -6.58 24.20 7.58
C PRO A 37 -5.70 25.17 8.37
N THR A 38 -4.48 24.75 8.68
CA THR A 38 -3.38 25.69 8.91
C THR A 38 -2.63 25.87 7.59
N LYS A 39 -2.52 27.12 7.18
CA LYS A 39 -1.91 27.58 5.93
C LYS A 39 -0.40 27.41 6.02
N ASN A 40 0.12 26.26 5.61
CA ASN A 40 1.56 26.01 5.55
C ASN A 40 1.94 25.76 4.08
N LYS A 41 2.81 26.64 3.58
CA LYS A 41 3.57 26.58 2.33
C LYS A 41 3.79 25.15 1.82
N THR A 42 3.24 24.88 0.64
CA THR A 42 3.31 23.61 -0.09
C THR A 42 4.76 23.20 -0.36
N GLU A 43 5.34 22.38 0.51
CA GLU A 43 6.36 21.43 0.09
C GLU A 43 5.62 20.33 -0.69
N GLY A 44 5.60 20.48 -2.01
CA GLY A 44 5.12 19.46 -2.91
C GLY A 44 5.98 18.21 -2.71
N SER A 45 5.33 17.05 -2.65
CA SER A 45 6.04 15.77 -2.72
C SER A 45 7.01 15.79 -3.89
N GLU A 46 8.26 15.38 -3.65
CA GLU A 46 9.33 15.34 -4.67
C GLU A 46 9.00 14.42 -5.85
N TYR A 47 7.98 13.55 -5.71
CA TYR A 47 7.58 12.57 -6.70
C TYR A 47 6.20 12.87 -7.29
N PRO A 48 6.00 12.64 -8.60
CA PRO A 48 4.66 12.66 -9.19
C PRO A 48 3.76 11.61 -8.51
N PRO A 49 2.46 11.89 -8.31
CA PRO A 49 1.55 10.96 -7.67
C PRO A 49 1.52 9.61 -8.39
N VAL A 50 1.72 8.53 -7.64
CA VAL A 50 1.62 7.16 -8.16
C VAL A 50 1.23 6.22 -7.04
N ARG A 51 0.46 5.20 -7.40
CA ARG A 51 -0.02 4.13 -6.53
C ARG A 51 0.62 2.82 -6.94
N VAL A 52 1.29 2.17 -6.02
CA VAL A 52 1.91 0.86 -6.26
C VAL A 52 1.11 -0.20 -5.55
N LEU A 53 0.58 -1.15 -6.31
CA LEU A 53 -0.10 -2.33 -5.81
C LEU A 53 0.80 -3.55 -5.97
N VAL A 54 1.02 -4.28 -4.89
CA VAL A 54 1.79 -5.52 -4.89
C VAL A 54 0.94 -6.68 -4.40
N GLN A 55 0.89 -7.75 -5.20
CA GLN A 55 0.38 -9.05 -4.78
C GLN A 55 1.52 -9.94 -4.30
N THR A 56 1.28 -10.76 -3.27
CA THR A 56 2.27 -11.75 -2.78
C THR A 56 1.62 -12.90 -2.02
N LEU A 57 2.35 -14.00 -1.82
CA LEU A 57 2.02 -15.05 -0.85
C LEU A 57 2.80 -14.82 0.45
N MET A 58 2.12 -14.95 1.60
CA MET A 58 2.71 -14.58 2.90
C MET A 58 3.98 -15.35 3.28
N HIS A 59 4.10 -16.61 2.84
CA HIS A 59 5.29 -17.41 3.12
C HIS A 59 6.52 -16.96 2.32
N LEU A 60 6.35 -16.18 1.26
CA LEU A 60 7.44 -15.60 0.46
C LEU A 60 7.96 -14.27 1.04
N VAL A 61 7.25 -13.71 2.03
CA VAL A 61 7.64 -12.46 2.67
C VAL A 61 8.53 -12.77 3.87
N SER A 62 9.70 -12.15 3.94
CA SER A 62 10.59 -12.26 5.09
C SER A 62 10.05 -11.51 6.30
N GLY A 63 10.21 -12.07 7.49
CA GLY A 63 9.81 -11.44 8.75
C GLY A 63 9.29 -12.45 9.76
N THR A 64 9.39 -12.11 11.05
CA THR A 64 8.96 -12.97 12.17
C THR A 64 7.49 -12.76 12.55
N ASP A 65 6.96 -11.57 12.28
CA ASP A 65 5.59 -11.18 12.57
C ASP A 65 5.06 -10.27 11.46
N ASN A 66 3.79 -9.94 11.58
CA ASN A 66 3.02 -9.21 10.59
C ASN A 66 3.58 -7.82 10.29
N MET A 67 4.00 -7.09 11.32
CA MET A 67 4.55 -5.74 11.14
C MET A 67 5.87 -5.81 10.39
N ASN A 68 6.76 -6.73 10.79
CA ASN A 68 8.05 -6.93 10.12
C ASN A 68 7.88 -7.35 8.65
N LYS A 69 6.85 -8.14 8.34
CA LYS A 69 6.51 -8.54 6.97
C LYS A 69 6.02 -7.37 6.13
N CYS A 70 5.15 -6.53 6.69
CA CYS A 70 4.66 -5.31 6.04
C CYS A 70 5.81 -4.34 5.76
N ASP A 71 6.62 -4.04 6.78
CA ASP A 71 7.77 -3.14 6.65
C ASP A 71 8.75 -3.66 5.60
N PHE A 72 9.01 -4.97 5.57
CA PHE A 72 9.84 -5.59 4.56
C PHE A 72 9.31 -5.33 3.14
N ILE A 73 8.04 -5.60 2.86
CA ILE A 73 7.48 -5.41 1.51
C ILE A 73 7.43 -3.94 1.14
N PHE A 74 6.97 -3.06 2.03
CA PHE A 74 6.94 -1.62 1.73
C PHE A 74 8.35 -1.07 1.46
N ASN A 75 9.35 -1.51 2.22
CA ASN A 75 10.74 -1.13 1.96
C ASN A 75 11.24 -1.66 0.61
N ARG A 76 10.89 -2.88 0.21
CA ARG A 76 11.24 -3.40 -1.12
C ARG A 76 10.57 -2.63 -2.25
N ILE A 77 9.33 -2.20 -2.08
CA ILE A 77 8.64 -1.33 -3.04
C ILE A 77 9.39 0.01 -3.16
N CYS A 78 9.72 0.63 -2.02
CA CYS A 78 10.43 1.89 -1.99
C CYS A 78 11.79 1.82 -2.71
N GLN A 79 12.58 0.81 -2.38
CA GLN A 79 13.90 0.57 -2.98
C GLN A 79 13.80 0.33 -4.49
N HIS A 80 12.80 -0.44 -4.93
CA HIS A 80 12.61 -0.74 -6.35
C HIS A 80 12.18 0.49 -7.15
N ARG A 81 11.26 1.30 -6.62
CA ARG A 81 10.60 2.34 -7.42
C ARG A 81 11.27 3.71 -7.32
N TRP A 82 11.74 4.06 -6.13
CA TRP A 82 12.28 5.39 -5.82
C TRP A 82 13.70 5.35 -5.24
N ASN A 83 14.30 4.16 -5.11
CA ASN A 83 15.65 3.97 -4.57
C ASN A 83 15.84 4.64 -3.20
N CYS A 84 14.82 4.51 -2.34
CA CYS A 84 14.82 5.01 -0.97
C CYS A 84 14.29 3.96 0.00
N ASP A 85 14.48 4.20 1.29
CA ASP A 85 13.89 3.38 2.33
C ASP A 85 12.46 3.83 2.65
N PHE A 86 11.67 2.90 3.20
CA PHE A 86 10.28 3.17 3.55
C PHE A 86 10.16 4.09 4.78
N GLU A 87 9.48 5.22 4.59
CA GLU A 87 9.18 6.20 5.64
C GLU A 87 7.65 6.39 5.81
N PRO A 88 6.99 5.60 6.67
CA PRO A 88 5.55 5.68 6.88
C PRO A 88 5.13 7.00 7.53
N GLY A 89 4.00 7.56 7.08
CA GLY A 89 3.35 8.71 7.72
C GLY A 89 4.00 10.08 7.45
N LYS A 90 5.15 10.12 6.76
CA LYS A 90 5.76 11.35 6.25
C LYS A 90 5.56 11.48 4.74
N VAL A 91 6.21 10.59 4.00
CA VAL A 91 6.24 10.60 2.52
C VAL A 91 5.32 9.51 1.97
N HIS A 92 5.29 8.35 2.63
CA HIS A 92 4.60 7.17 2.13
C HIS A 92 3.30 6.93 2.89
N ARG A 93 2.22 6.71 2.14
CA ARG A 93 0.92 6.25 2.65
C ARG A 93 0.76 4.78 2.26
N CYS A 94 0.37 3.93 3.20
CA CYS A 94 0.34 2.50 2.98
C CYS A 94 -0.94 1.85 3.52
N ALA A 95 -1.36 0.75 2.89
CA ALA A 95 -2.45 -0.10 3.38
C ALA A 95 -2.22 -1.56 2.97
N THR A 96 -2.81 -2.48 3.72
CA THR A 96 -2.73 -3.92 3.49
C THR A 96 -4.11 -4.55 3.40
N TYR A 97 -4.25 -5.56 2.55
CA TYR A 97 -5.49 -6.34 2.40
C TYR A 97 -5.20 -7.84 2.53
N ASN A 98 -6.19 -8.57 3.07
CA ASN A 98 -6.07 -9.96 3.52
C ASN A 98 -4.99 -10.18 4.58
N ASP A 99 -4.63 -9.17 5.37
CA ASP A 99 -3.61 -9.22 6.44
C ASP A 99 -4.00 -10.10 7.65
N VAL A 100 -4.95 -11.00 7.47
CA VAL A 100 -5.22 -12.11 8.38
C VAL A 100 -4.18 -13.19 8.08
N PHE A 101 -2.96 -12.94 8.55
CA PHE A 101 -1.72 -13.69 8.31
C PHE A 101 -1.71 -15.17 8.77
N ALA A 102 -2.87 -15.74 9.09
CA ALA A 102 -3.07 -17.13 9.47
C ALA A 102 -3.06 -18.09 8.27
N PHE A 103 -3.21 -17.59 7.03
CA PHE A 103 -3.36 -18.43 5.84
C PHE A 103 -2.21 -18.22 4.85
N ALA A 104 -1.28 -19.16 4.81
CA ALA A 104 -0.09 -19.11 3.96
C ALA A 104 -0.38 -19.26 2.45
N ASN A 105 -1.57 -19.74 2.10
CA ASN A 105 -2.03 -20.01 0.73
C ASN A 105 -2.95 -18.93 0.15
N ARG A 106 -3.17 -17.81 0.86
CA ARG A 106 -3.93 -16.66 0.34
C ARG A 106 -2.99 -15.63 -0.26
N CYS A 107 -3.49 -14.93 -1.28
CA CYS A 107 -2.83 -13.74 -1.80
C CYS A 107 -3.08 -12.55 -0.87
N TYR A 108 -2.00 -11.85 -0.58
CA TYR A 108 -1.96 -10.62 0.20
C TYR A 108 -1.68 -9.47 -0.74
N PHE A 109 -2.27 -8.33 -0.46
CA PHE A 109 -2.10 -7.14 -1.27
C PHE A 109 -1.56 -6.00 -0.42
N PHE A 110 -0.54 -5.34 -0.93
CA PHE A 110 0.12 -4.20 -0.32
C PHE A 110 -0.06 -3.01 -1.25
N LEU A 111 -0.61 -1.92 -0.71
CA LEU A 111 -0.78 -0.68 -1.45
C LEU A 111 0.14 0.38 -0.85
N LEU A 112 0.91 1.05 -1.69
CA LEU A 112 1.82 2.11 -1.31
C LEU A 112 1.68 3.31 -2.25
N ASP A 113 1.34 4.45 -1.68
CA ASP A 113 1.10 5.69 -2.39
C ASP A 113 2.12 6.76 -1.98
N VAL A 114 2.63 7.48 -2.97
CA VAL A 114 3.45 8.69 -2.78
C VAL A 114 2.81 9.83 -3.57
N GLY A 115 3.00 11.06 -3.10
CA GLY A 115 2.46 12.25 -3.76
C GLY A 115 1.05 12.62 -3.31
N LYS A 116 0.61 13.79 -3.77
CA LYS A 116 -0.74 14.32 -3.56
C LYS A 116 -1.36 14.60 -4.92
N SER A 117 -2.58 14.14 -5.11
CA SER A 117 -3.43 14.48 -6.25
C SER A 117 -4.70 15.13 -5.71
N ASP A 118 -5.25 16.08 -6.46
CA ASP A 118 -6.56 16.68 -6.15
C ASP A 118 -7.70 15.70 -6.50
N ASN A 119 -7.41 14.74 -7.38
CA ASN A 119 -8.31 13.65 -7.74
C ASN A 119 -7.58 12.30 -7.61
N ASP A 120 -7.99 11.48 -6.64
CA ASP A 120 -7.38 10.17 -6.36
C ASP A 120 -7.62 9.14 -7.49
N ASP A 121 -8.65 9.35 -8.31
CA ASP A 121 -8.99 8.48 -9.45
C ASP A 121 -8.01 8.66 -10.63
N ASP A 122 -7.33 9.81 -10.71
CA ASP A 122 -6.36 10.11 -11.76
C ASP A 122 -4.96 9.58 -11.42
N VAL A 123 -4.75 9.06 -10.21
CA VAL A 123 -3.44 8.56 -9.77
C VAL A 123 -3.15 7.23 -10.47
N PRO A 124 -2.09 7.14 -11.31
CA PRO A 124 -1.78 5.91 -12.01
C PRO A 124 -1.44 4.79 -11.04
N VAL A 125 -1.99 3.60 -11.30
CA VAL A 125 -1.72 2.39 -10.52
C VAL A 125 -0.73 1.52 -11.28
N ILE A 126 0.38 1.18 -10.62
CA ILE A 126 1.40 0.25 -11.12
C ILE A 126 1.31 -1.02 -10.30
N CYS A 127 1.26 -2.16 -10.97
CA CYS A 127 1.05 -3.46 -10.33
C CYS A 127 2.29 -4.34 -10.43
N TYR A 128 2.62 -5.01 -9.32
CA TYR A 128 3.69 -6.00 -9.25
C TYR A 128 3.25 -7.25 -8.51
N GLU A 129 3.96 -8.34 -8.77
CA GLU A 129 4.00 -9.53 -7.92
C GLU A 129 5.33 -9.59 -7.18
N TRP A 130 5.31 -9.89 -5.88
CA TRP A 130 6.52 -10.28 -5.13
C TRP A 130 6.68 -11.79 -5.17
N THR A 131 7.81 -12.25 -5.72
CA THR A 131 8.09 -13.67 -5.94
C THR A 131 8.82 -14.37 -4.80
N GLY A 132 9.15 -13.64 -3.73
CA GLY A 132 10.11 -14.08 -2.71
C GLY A 132 11.51 -13.52 -2.90
N GLU A 133 11.81 -13.01 -4.10
CA GLU A 133 13.13 -12.49 -4.45
C GLU A 133 13.06 -11.08 -5.06
N SER A 134 12.09 -10.84 -5.95
CA SER A 134 11.98 -9.58 -6.68
C SER A 134 10.53 -9.17 -6.96
N LEU A 135 10.37 -7.89 -7.30
CA LEU A 135 9.11 -7.33 -7.80
C LEU A 135 9.06 -7.47 -9.32
N VAL A 136 8.09 -8.22 -9.82
CA VAL A 136 7.88 -8.48 -11.25
C VAL A 136 6.63 -7.73 -11.71
N PRO A 137 6.68 -6.97 -12.83
CA PRO A 137 5.50 -6.26 -13.34
C PRO A 137 4.32 -7.21 -13.61
N MET A 138 3.13 -6.83 -13.14
CA MET A 138 1.91 -7.61 -13.28
C MET A 138 0.73 -6.72 -13.73
N PRO A 139 0.74 -6.23 -14.99
CA PRO A 139 -0.24 -5.24 -15.45
C PRO A 139 -1.69 -5.74 -15.47
N GLN A 140 -1.89 -7.06 -15.53
CA GLN A 140 -3.20 -7.73 -15.56
C GLN A 140 -3.89 -7.87 -14.18
N LEU A 141 -3.34 -7.24 -13.14
CA LEU A 141 -3.90 -7.27 -11.79
C LEU A 141 -5.12 -6.35 -11.63
N LEU A 142 -5.32 -5.43 -12.59
CA LEU A 142 -6.40 -4.45 -12.65
C LEU A 142 -7.49 -4.89 -13.62
#